data_AF-A0A7R9P061-F1
#
_entry.id   AF-A0A7R9P061-F1
#
_cell.length_a   1.000
_cell.length_b   1.000
_cell.length_c   1.000
_cell.angle_alpha   90.00
_cell.angle_beta   90.00
_cell.angle_gamma   90.00
#
_symmetry.space_group_name_H-M   'P 1'
#
loop_
_entity.id
_entity.type
_entity.pdbx_description
1 polymer ?
#
loop_
_entity_poly.entity_id
_entity_poly.type
_entity_poly.pdbx_seq_one_letter_code
_entity_poly.pdbx_strand_id
1 'polypeptide(L)'
;MNLYLTRHQYKNTFTEDLWAALEEASHKPVGAVMSTWTKQMGFPVVKVTSRQDGNNRKLTVAQEKFCADGKASSNDCLWMIPVTFSSSDSPGSVIQQTVLETKSAEVTLQGVSADEWVKVNPGTVGYYRTQYPPDMLAQFVPAIRDKSLPPLDRLGLLDDLFAMVQAGQTPTVEVLKLMQAFSQEDNYTVWSSIANSLSKLSLLLSHTDFDDLFRLYGRRLMKGVGDRLGWDPKPKESHLDTLLRSLAIDRLCVFEDEAYIKEAHKRFEDHVSGKAPLPADLRFPVFKAVLAKGDEKTYNTMLRLYREADLHEEKDRISRALGAIKDVAVLKKVLDFAMSKEVRSQDTVFVIISVAMSKKGRELAWTFFKDNWQELMNRYRGGFLLARLVKYSTENFADEEHAIEVEEFFKSHPSPGTERTVQQSLETIRLSAAWLERDKEATRAYLTSVSN
;
A
#
# COMPACT_ATOMS: atom_id res chain seq x y z
N MET A 1 -9.47 16.09 26.40
CA MET A 1 -9.06 17.25 25.59
C MET A 1 -9.50 18.61 26.13
N ASN A 2 -10.76 18.82 26.51
CA ASN A 2 -11.21 20.12 27.04
C ASN A 2 -10.33 20.62 28.21
N LEU A 3 -10.10 19.77 29.21
CA LEU A 3 -9.23 20.07 30.36
C LEU A 3 -7.84 20.57 29.94
N TYR A 4 -7.18 19.86 29.02
CA TYR A 4 -5.87 20.25 28.49
C TYR A 4 -5.91 21.63 27.81
N LEU A 5 -6.84 21.84 26.88
CA LEU A 5 -6.92 23.09 26.12
C LEU A 5 -7.21 24.29 27.02
N THR A 6 -8.12 24.14 27.98
CA THR A 6 -8.45 25.21 28.94
C THR A 6 -7.28 25.52 29.87
N ARG A 7 -6.58 24.49 30.38
CA ARG A 7 -5.44 24.65 31.30
C ARG A 7 -4.24 25.35 30.65
N HIS A 8 -3.98 25.07 29.38
CA HIS A 8 -2.82 25.57 28.64
C HIS A 8 -3.16 26.66 27.62
N GLN A 9 -4.36 27.26 27.71
CA GLN A 9 -4.81 28.28 26.77
C GLN A 9 -3.83 29.47 26.73
N TYR A 10 -3.48 29.91 25.52
CA TYR A 10 -2.55 31.01 25.25
C TYR A 10 -1.12 30.79 25.77
N LYS A 11 -0.72 29.54 26.02
CA LYS A 11 0.63 29.14 26.47
C LYS A 11 1.19 28.01 25.60
N ASN A 12 2.36 27.50 25.98
CA ASN A 12 3.03 26.35 25.38
C ASN A 12 2.95 25.12 26.30
N THR A 13 3.23 23.95 25.74
CA THR A 13 3.12 22.65 26.42
C THR A 13 4.28 21.72 26.03
N PHE A 14 4.58 20.77 26.91
CA PHE A 14 5.37 19.57 26.63
C PHE A 14 4.46 18.36 26.42
N THR A 15 5.02 17.27 25.91
CA THR A 15 4.28 16.01 25.67
C THR A 15 3.59 15.50 26.95
N GLU A 16 4.27 15.63 28.09
CA GLU A 16 3.80 15.20 29.41
C GLU A 16 2.54 15.95 29.88
N ASP A 17 2.35 17.22 29.48
CA ASP A 17 1.17 18.01 29.85
C ASP A 17 -0.12 17.41 29.28
N LEU A 18 -0.05 16.86 28.06
CA LEU A 18 -1.18 16.18 27.43
C LEU A 18 -1.55 14.91 28.18
N TRP A 19 -0.54 14.12 28.55
CA TRP A 19 -0.75 12.87 29.28
C TRP A 19 -1.32 13.11 30.67
N ALA A 20 -0.81 14.10 31.40
CA ALA A 20 -1.33 14.47 32.72
C ALA A 20 -2.81 14.85 32.65
N ALA A 21 -3.22 15.65 31.66
CA ALA A 21 -4.63 16.04 31.52
C ALA A 21 -5.55 14.88 31.10
N LEU A 22 -5.07 13.94 30.27
CA LEU A 22 -5.85 12.75 29.90
C LEU A 22 -5.93 11.72 31.03
N GLU A 23 -4.86 11.56 31.79
CA GLU A 23 -4.80 10.72 32.99
C GLU A 23 -5.75 11.24 34.07
N GLU A 24 -5.73 12.54 34.35
CA GLU A 24 -6.66 13.19 35.30
C GLU A 24 -8.13 12.99 34.90
N ALA A 25 -8.44 13.17 33.61
CA ALA A 25 -9.83 13.06 33.12
C ALA A 25 -10.32 11.61 33.02
N SER A 26 -9.44 10.64 32.80
CA SER A 26 -9.82 9.23 32.58
C SER A 26 -9.61 8.33 33.79
N HIS A 27 -8.83 8.77 34.77
CA HIS A 27 -8.34 7.96 35.90
C HIS A 27 -7.61 6.66 35.47
N LYS A 28 -7.06 6.65 34.25
CA LYS A 28 -6.25 5.56 33.69
C LYS A 28 -4.80 5.99 33.59
N PRO A 29 -3.82 5.05 33.65
CA PRO A 29 -2.39 5.36 33.60
C PRO A 29 -1.91 5.74 32.18
N VAL A 30 -2.50 6.80 31.60
CA VAL A 30 -2.24 7.26 30.24
C VAL A 30 -0.77 7.68 30.08
N GLY A 31 -0.18 8.33 31.08
CA GLY A 31 1.22 8.74 31.06
C GLY A 31 2.19 7.57 30.97
N ALA A 32 1.93 6.50 31.73
CA ALA A 32 2.73 5.27 31.69
C ALA A 32 2.65 4.59 30.32
N VAL A 33 1.43 4.41 29.81
CA VAL A 33 1.20 3.79 28.49
C VAL A 33 1.89 4.62 27.40
N MET A 34 1.54 5.89 27.28
CA MET A 34 2.01 6.74 26.18
C MET A 34 3.52 7.00 26.22
N SER A 35 4.15 6.98 27.40
CA SER A 35 5.61 7.06 27.51
C SER A 35 6.31 5.94 26.74
N THR A 36 5.75 4.72 26.75
CA THR A 36 6.30 3.59 25.96
C THR A 36 6.09 3.74 24.46
N TRP A 37 5.14 4.57 24.02
CA TRP A 37 4.85 4.79 22.59
C TRP A 37 5.60 5.98 21.99
N THR A 38 5.86 7.04 22.78
CA THR A 38 6.47 8.27 22.26
C THR A 38 7.97 8.38 22.48
N LYS A 39 8.55 7.62 23.42
CA LYS A 39 9.98 7.72 23.79
C LYS A 39 10.89 6.70 23.10
N GLN A 40 10.33 5.77 22.31
CA GLN A 40 11.10 4.77 21.58
C GLN A 40 10.63 4.65 20.12
N MET A 41 11.57 4.35 19.22
CA MET A 41 11.30 4.24 17.80
C MET A 41 10.75 2.85 17.41
N GLY A 42 9.69 2.87 16.60
CA GLY A 42 9.06 1.67 16.04
C GLY A 42 7.73 1.37 16.72
N PHE A 43 7.20 0.18 16.44
CA PHE A 43 5.95 -0.32 17.01
C PHE A 43 6.03 -1.86 17.11
N PRO A 44 5.19 -2.48 17.94
CA PRO A 44 5.22 -3.92 18.10
C PRO A 44 4.39 -4.67 17.05
N VAL A 45 4.77 -5.92 16.82
CA VAL A 45 3.85 -6.97 16.33
C VAL A 45 3.44 -7.82 17.53
N VAL A 46 2.14 -8.11 17.62
CA VAL A 46 1.53 -8.99 18.61
C VAL A 46 1.30 -10.35 17.96
N LYS A 47 2.12 -11.33 18.36
CA LYS A 47 1.99 -12.73 17.96
C LYS A 47 0.94 -13.41 18.82
N VAL A 48 0.05 -14.15 18.18
CA VAL A 48 -1.08 -14.82 18.82
C VAL A 48 -0.92 -16.32 18.64
N THR A 49 -1.09 -17.09 19.70
CA THR A 49 -1.35 -18.54 19.60
C THR A 49 -2.56 -18.88 20.44
N SER A 50 -3.23 -19.99 20.11
CA SER A 50 -4.45 -20.39 20.83
C SER A 50 -4.44 -21.86 21.17
N ARG A 51 -5.09 -22.22 22.29
CA ARG A 51 -5.42 -23.59 22.66
C ARG A 51 -6.81 -23.64 23.27
N GLN A 52 -7.52 -24.74 23.04
CA GLN A 52 -8.78 -24.99 23.72
C GLN A 52 -8.54 -25.49 25.14
N ASP A 53 -9.33 -25.00 26.10
CA ASP A 53 -9.32 -25.42 27.50
C ASP A 53 -10.77 -25.56 28.01
N GLY A 54 -11.32 -26.77 27.87
CA GLY A 54 -12.75 -27.04 28.08
C GLY A 54 -13.62 -26.18 27.16
N ASN A 55 -14.55 -25.43 27.75
CA ASN A 55 -15.44 -24.51 27.03
C ASN A 55 -14.80 -23.12 26.78
N ASN A 56 -13.51 -22.94 27.11
CA ASN A 56 -12.82 -21.68 26.96
C ASN A 56 -11.70 -21.80 25.92
N ARG A 57 -11.35 -20.66 25.32
CA ARG A 57 -10.16 -20.54 24.47
C ARG A 57 -9.11 -19.72 25.18
N LYS A 58 -7.92 -20.30 25.36
CA LYS A 58 -6.75 -19.61 25.93
C LYS A 58 -5.89 -19.08 24.80
N LEU A 59 -5.69 -17.77 24.77
CA LEU A 59 -4.79 -17.09 23.85
C LEU A 59 -3.49 -16.72 24.57
N THR A 60 -2.36 -17.05 23.96
CA THR A 60 -1.08 -16.42 24.32
C THR A 60 -0.86 -15.26 23.37
N VAL A 61 -0.72 -14.06 23.92
CA VAL A 61 -0.31 -12.86 23.17
C VAL A 61 1.11 -12.49 23.56
N ALA A 62 2.00 -12.33 22.58
CA ALA A 62 3.39 -11.97 22.78
C ALA A 62 3.77 -10.77 21.91
N GLN A 63 4.55 -9.84 22.44
CA GLN A 63 5.01 -8.67 21.72
C GLN A 63 6.49 -8.74 21.37
N GLU A 64 6.81 -8.30 20.17
CA GLU A 64 8.17 -7.98 19.74
C GLU A 64 8.16 -6.72 18.88
N LYS A 65 9.28 -6.02 18.78
CA LYS A 65 9.40 -4.90 17.83
C LYS A 65 9.27 -5.44 16.41
N PHE A 66 8.37 -4.85 15.62
CA PHE A 66 8.28 -5.15 14.20
C PHE A 66 9.42 -4.44 13.45
N CYS A 67 10.23 -5.22 12.75
CA CYS A 67 11.31 -4.74 11.87
C CYS A 67 11.01 -5.19 10.43
N ALA A 68 11.08 -4.25 9.49
CA ALA A 68 10.78 -4.53 8.08
C ALA A 68 11.79 -5.48 7.42
N ASP A 69 12.99 -5.61 7.99
CA ASP A 69 14.02 -6.57 7.55
C ASP A 69 13.91 -7.94 8.21
N GLY A 70 12.87 -8.14 9.04
CA GLY A 70 12.64 -9.39 9.75
C GLY A 70 13.64 -9.69 10.87
N LYS A 71 14.64 -8.83 11.09
CA LYS A 71 15.68 -9.09 12.11
C LYS A 71 15.15 -8.80 13.50
N ALA A 72 15.54 -9.64 14.44
CA ALA A 72 15.29 -9.39 15.86
C ALA A 72 15.98 -8.07 16.26
N SER A 73 15.22 -7.18 16.93
CA SER A 73 15.77 -5.95 17.47
C SER A 73 16.86 -6.28 18.50
N SER A 74 18.01 -5.61 18.39
CA SER A 74 19.09 -5.70 19.38
C SER A 74 18.72 -5.10 20.74
N ASN A 75 17.67 -4.27 20.78
CA ASN A 75 17.20 -3.60 21.98
C ASN A 75 15.93 -4.26 22.50
N ASP A 76 15.87 -4.42 23.83
CA ASP A 76 14.66 -4.84 24.55
C ASP A 76 13.61 -3.72 24.54
N CYS A 77 12.95 -3.55 23.39
CA CYS A 77 11.77 -2.72 23.29
C CYS A 77 10.57 -3.44 23.93
N LEU A 78 9.81 -2.70 24.71
CA LEU A 78 8.59 -3.14 25.37
C LEU A 78 7.58 -1.99 25.33
N TRP A 79 6.36 -2.28 24.92
CA TRP A 79 5.24 -1.34 24.92
C TRP A 79 4.21 -1.80 25.92
N MET A 80 3.53 -0.84 26.57
CA MET A 80 2.27 -1.15 27.24
C MET A 80 1.18 -1.12 26.17
N ILE A 81 0.67 -2.28 25.78
CA ILE A 81 -0.26 -2.41 24.66
C ILE A 81 -1.66 -2.72 25.18
N PRO A 82 -2.65 -1.81 25.04
CA PRO A 82 -4.05 -2.17 25.21
C PRO A 82 -4.47 -3.12 24.09
N VAL A 83 -4.64 -4.40 24.41
CA VAL A 83 -5.03 -5.45 23.47
C VAL A 83 -6.50 -5.76 23.66
N THR A 84 -7.26 -5.70 22.56
CA THR A 84 -8.69 -6.02 22.51
C THR A 84 -8.94 -7.20 21.59
N PHE A 85 -10.01 -7.95 21.86
CA PHE A 85 -10.37 -9.18 21.15
C PHE A 85 -11.84 -9.14 20.73
N SER A 86 -12.17 -9.73 19.58
CA SER A 86 -13.53 -10.05 19.13
C SER A 86 -13.57 -11.47 18.55
N SER A 87 -14.74 -12.10 18.50
CA SER A 87 -14.94 -13.43 17.93
C SER A 87 -16.04 -13.42 16.85
N SER A 88 -16.23 -14.57 16.20
CA SER A 88 -17.32 -14.80 15.24
C SER A 88 -18.71 -14.53 15.78
N ASP A 89 -18.95 -14.75 17.07
CA ASP A 89 -20.25 -14.52 17.70
C ASP A 89 -20.54 -13.04 18.00
N SER A 90 -19.50 -12.21 18.01
CA SER A 90 -19.63 -10.77 18.24
C SER A 90 -18.66 -9.98 17.35
N PRO A 91 -18.82 -10.03 16.01
CA PRO A 91 -17.86 -9.44 15.10
C PRO A 91 -17.71 -7.93 15.31
N GLY A 92 -16.47 -7.46 15.43
CA GLY A 92 -16.13 -6.05 15.66
C GLY A 92 -16.43 -5.51 17.06
N SER A 93 -17.12 -6.27 17.91
CA SER A 93 -17.39 -5.90 19.30
C SER A 93 -16.31 -6.47 20.21
N VAL A 94 -15.84 -5.65 21.16
CA VAL A 94 -14.82 -6.08 22.12
C VAL A 94 -15.45 -7.05 23.12
N ILE A 95 -15.07 -8.32 23.06
CA ILE A 95 -15.51 -9.37 23.99
C ILE A 95 -14.56 -9.51 25.19
N GLN A 96 -13.31 -9.07 25.03
CA GLN A 96 -12.29 -9.11 26.07
C GLN A 96 -11.23 -8.03 25.80
N GLN A 97 -10.59 -7.54 26.86
CA GLN A 97 -9.46 -6.62 26.77
C GLN A 97 -8.42 -6.89 27.86
N THR A 98 -7.16 -6.57 27.59
CA THR A 98 -6.07 -6.59 28.57
C THR A 98 -5.04 -5.52 28.23
N VAL A 99 -4.15 -5.21 29.17
CA VAL A 99 -2.93 -4.42 28.89
C VAL A 99 -1.76 -5.38 28.93
N LEU A 100 -1.08 -5.54 27.79
CA LEU A 100 0.14 -6.32 27.70
C LEU A 100 1.31 -5.46 28.19
N GLU A 101 1.65 -5.63 29.47
CA GLU A 101 2.75 -4.90 30.14
C GLU A 101 4.09 -5.65 30.06
N THR A 102 4.04 -6.96 29.81
CA THR A 102 5.18 -7.87 29.71
C THR A 102 5.40 -8.35 28.27
N LYS A 103 6.47 -9.11 28.03
CA LYS A 103 6.75 -9.69 26.69
C LYS A 103 5.64 -10.62 26.22
N SER A 104 4.96 -11.31 27.13
CA SER A 104 3.80 -12.15 26.82
C SER A 104 2.82 -12.23 27.98
N ALA A 105 1.56 -12.52 27.66
CA ALA A 105 0.49 -12.80 28.61
C ALA A 105 -0.48 -13.86 28.06
N GLU A 106 -1.14 -14.59 28.96
CA GLU A 106 -2.26 -15.47 28.60
C GLU A 106 -3.60 -14.74 28.86
N VAL A 107 -4.52 -14.83 27.90
CA VAL A 107 -5.88 -14.28 27.97
C VAL A 107 -6.88 -15.42 27.78
N THR A 108 -7.84 -15.53 28.69
CA THR A 108 -8.93 -16.51 28.58
C THR A 108 -10.16 -15.85 27.95
N LEU A 109 -10.69 -16.47 26.89
CA LEU A 109 -11.95 -16.13 26.24
C LEU A 109 -12.98 -17.19 26.61
N GLN A 110 -14.04 -16.78 27.30
CA GLN A 110 -15.09 -17.69 27.76
C GLN A 110 -16.06 -18.02 26.63
N GLY A 111 -16.41 -19.30 26.49
CA GLY A 111 -17.42 -19.74 25.52
C GLY A 111 -17.00 -19.71 24.06
N VAL A 112 -15.75 -19.35 23.75
CA VAL A 112 -15.21 -19.37 22.39
C VAL A 112 -14.66 -20.76 22.09
N SER A 113 -15.16 -21.39 21.02
CA SER A 113 -14.72 -22.70 20.57
C SER A 113 -13.43 -22.65 19.73
N ALA A 114 -12.86 -23.83 19.46
CA ALA A 114 -11.63 -23.96 18.70
C ALA A 114 -11.79 -23.58 17.21
N ASP A 115 -13.01 -23.71 16.66
CA ASP A 115 -13.31 -23.50 15.24
C ASP A 115 -13.69 -22.04 14.91
N GLU A 116 -14.07 -21.27 15.93
CA GLU A 116 -14.38 -19.84 15.77
C GLU A 116 -13.13 -19.03 15.47
N TRP A 117 -13.24 -18.00 14.63
CA TRP A 117 -12.12 -17.07 14.47
C TRP A 117 -12.06 -16.11 15.66
N VAL A 118 -10.86 -15.67 16.04
CA VAL A 118 -10.66 -14.63 17.04
C VAL A 118 -9.79 -13.52 16.50
N LYS A 119 -10.38 -12.33 16.35
CA LYS A 119 -9.68 -11.14 15.86
C LYS A 119 -9.12 -10.33 17.03
N VAL A 120 -7.81 -10.27 17.11
CA VAL A 120 -7.07 -9.30 17.93
C VAL A 120 -7.09 -7.95 17.22
N ASN A 121 -7.18 -6.87 18.00
CA ASN A 121 -7.26 -5.50 17.49
C ASN A 121 -8.49 -5.27 16.58
N PRO A 122 -9.73 -5.59 17.02
CA PRO A 122 -10.93 -5.30 16.22
C PRO A 122 -10.98 -3.84 15.76
N GLY A 123 -11.29 -3.63 14.48
CA GLY A 123 -11.29 -2.32 13.84
C GLY A 123 -9.91 -1.72 13.53
N THR A 124 -8.82 -2.41 13.86
CA THR A 124 -7.43 -1.95 13.63
C THR A 124 -7.15 -0.60 14.34
N VAL A 125 -7.64 -0.47 15.58
CA VAL A 125 -7.54 0.77 16.36
C VAL A 125 -6.17 0.93 17.03
N GLY A 126 -5.61 -0.16 17.55
CA GLY A 126 -4.30 -0.17 18.18
C GLY A 126 -3.16 -0.03 17.17
N TYR A 127 -2.13 0.75 17.51
CA TYR A 127 -0.96 0.98 16.66
C TYR A 127 0.06 -0.16 16.76
N TYR A 128 -0.36 -1.37 16.42
CA TYR A 128 0.46 -2.57 16.40
C TYR A 128 -0.05 -3.52 15.32
N ARG A 129 0.86 -4.35 14.80
CA ARG A 129 0.49 -5.42 13.87
C ARG A 129 0.08 -6.67 14.62
N THR A 130 -0.74 -7.51 14.01
CA THR A 130 -1.12 -8.81 14.53
C THR A 130 -0.55 -9.92 13.66
N GLN A 131 -0.01 -10.97 14.30
CA GLN A 131 0.45 -12.16 13.59
C GLN A 131 -0.26 -13.39 14.15
N TYR A 132 -0.90 -14.12 13.24
CA TYR A 132 -1.62 -15.37 13.53
C TYR A 132 -0.88 -16.54 12.88
N PRO A 133 -0.91 -17.75 13.49
CA PRO A 133 -0.43 -18.96 12.86
C PRO A 133 -1.36 -19.38 11.71
N PRO A 134 -0.89 -20.22 10.77
CA PRO A 134 -1.64 -20.57 9.56
C PRO A 134 -3.03 -21.16 9.81
N ASP A 135 -3.19 -21.97 10.86
CA ASP A 135 -4.46 -22.56 11.28
C ASP A 135 -5.48 -21.48 11.69
N MET A 136 -5.07 -20.49 12.49
CA MET A 136 -5.92 -19.36 12.85
C MET A 136 -6.21 -18.45 11.65
N LEU A 137 -5.25 -18.24 10.74
CA LEU A 137 -5.50 -17.49 9.50
C LEU A 137 -6.58 -18.14 8.64
N ALA A 138 -6.58 -19.47 8.54
CA ALA A 138 -7.57 -20.22 7.77
C ALA A 138 -9.00 -20.05 8.32
N GLN A 139 -9.16 -19.84 9.63
CA GLN A 139 -10.47 -19.61 10.27
C GLN A 139 -11.13 -18.31 9.81
N PHE A 140 -10.37 -17.30 9.37
CA PHE A 140 -10.94 -16.05 8.85
C PHE A 140 -11.46 -16.17 7.41
N VAL A 141 -11.03 -17.18 6.64
CA VAL A 141 -11.35 -17.29 5.21
C VAL A 141 -12.87 -17.34 4.93
N PRO A 142 -13.67 -18.15 5.64
CA PRO A 142 -15.14 -18.13 5.48
C PRO A 142 -15.72 -16.74 5.78
N ALA A 143 -15.28 -16.12 6.87
CA ALA A 143 -15.79 -14.82 7.34
C ALA A 143 -15.42 -13.64 6.43
N ILE A 144 -14.33 -13.75 5.67
CA ILE A 144 -13.98 -12.81 4.60
C ILE A 144 -14.93 -12.99 3.41
N ARG A 145 -15.18 -14.25 3.01
CA ARG A 145 -16.01 -14.58 1.82
C ARG A 145 -17.47 -14.19 2.00
N ASP A 146 -18.05 -14.50 3.17
CA ASP A 146 -19.43 -14.15 3.50
C ASP A 146 -19.58 -12.72 4.07
N LYS A 147 -18.45 -12.03 4.30
CA LYS A 147 -18.35 -10.66 4.80
C LYS A 147 -18.82 -10.47 6.25
N SER A 148 -18.94 -11.54 7.03
CA SER A 148 -19.25 -11.50 8.46
C SER A 148 -18.11 -10.89 9.30
N LEU A 149 -16.85 -11.01 8.86
CA LEU A 149 -15.74 -10.26 9.45
C LEU A 149 -15.84 -8.79 9.03
N PRO A 150 -15.85 -7.78 9.92
CA PRO A 150 -16.07 -6.38 9.55
C PRO A 150 -15.02 -5.81 8.57
N PRO A 151 -15.34 -4.81 7.73
CA PRO A 151 -14.45 -4.32 6.68
C PRO A 151 -13.06 -3.86 7.18
N LEU A 152 -12.99 -3.14 8.30
CA LEU A 152 -11.72 -2.70 8.87
C LEU A 152 -10.87 -3.86 9.41
N ASP A 153 -11.50 -4.96 9.82
CA ASP A 153 -10.79 -6.16 10.25
C ASP A 153 -10.30 -7.00 9.08
N ARG A 154 -11.09 -7.10 8.00
CA ARG A 154 -10.63 -7.70 6.74
C ARG A 154 -9.43 -6.94 6.17
N LEU A 155 -9.49 -5.60 6.19
CA LEU A 155 -8.39 -4.74 5.79
C LEU A 155 -7.15 -4.94 6.67
N GLY A 156 -7.31 -4.86 7.99
CA GLY A 156 -6.21 -4.97 8.93
C GLY A 156 -5.51 -6.33 8.85
N LEU A 157 -6.28 -7.41 8.72
CA LEU A 157 -5.74 -8.76 8.55
C LEU A 157 -4.87 -8.87 7.29
N LEU A 158 -5.33 -8.32 6.16
CA LEU A 158 -4.57 -8.33 4.92
C LEU A 158 -3.30 -7.46 5.01
N ASP A 159 -3.41 -6.25 5.57
CA ASP A 159 -2.26 -5.34 5.70
C ASP A 159 -1.18 -5.93 6.63
N ASP A 160 -1.60 -6.51 7.75
CA ASP A 160 -0.69 -7.18 8.69
C ASP A 160 -0.03 -8.40 8.06
N LEU A 161 -0.80 -9.30 7.43
CA LEU A 161 -0.25 -10.46 6.75
C LEU A 161 0.73 -10.05 5.66
N PHE A 162 0.38 -9.04 4.86
CA PHE A 162 1.26 -8.53 3.82
C PHE A 162 2.55 -7.96 4.40
N ALA A 163 2.51 -7.24 5.52
CA ALA A 163 3.70 -6.76 6.21
C ALA A 163 4.57 -7.91 6.75
N MET A 164 3.99 -9.01 7.25
CA MET A 164 4.74 -10.22 7.62
C MET A 164 5.43 -10.84 6.41
N VAL A 165 4.80 -10.83 5.24
CA VAL A 165 5.43 -11.27 3.98
C VAL A 165 6.61 -10.38 3.60
N GLN A 166 6.44 -9.05 3.66
CA GLN A 166 7.53 -8.12 3.36
C GLN A 166 8.72 -8.34 4.31
N ALA A 167 8.45 -8.57 5.59
CA ALA A 167 9.46 -8.85 6.62
C ALA A 167 10.03 -10.28 6.58
N GLY A 168 9.54 -11.16 5.70
CA GLY A 168 9.98 -12.55 5.61
C GLY A 168 9.60 -13.45 6.77
N GLN A 169 8.63 -13.01 7.57
CA GLN A 169 8.04 -13.82 8.64
C GLN A 169 6.92 -14.74 8.11
N THR A 170 6.46 -14.56 6.88
CA THR A 170 5.42 -15.38 6.26
C THR A 170 5.68 -15.51 4.75
N PRO A 171 5.44 -16.68 4.12
CA PRO A 171 5.61 -16.82 2.67
C PRO A 171 4.60 -15.98 1.87
N THR A 172 5.02 -15.45 0.71
CA THR A 172 4.16 -14.72 -0.24
C THR A 172 2.91 -15.51 -0.64
N VAL A 173 3.03 -16.83 -0.72
CA VAL A 173 1.90 -17.71 -1.06
C VAL A 173 0.72 -17.53 -0.09
N GLU A 174 0.96 -17.26 1.19
CA GLU A 174 -0.12 -17.12 2.17
C GLU A 174 -0.96 -15.86 1.95
N VAL A 175 -0.33 -14.73 1.58
CA VAL A 175 -1.11 -13.52 1.26
C VAL A 175 -1.86 -13.66 -0.07
N LEU A 176 -1.30 -14.38 -1.05
CA LEU A 176 -2.01 -14.70 -2.29
C LEU A 176 -3.23 -15.59 -2.02
N LYS A 177 -3.10 -16.64 -1.21
CA LYS A 177 -4.24 -17.47 -0.79
C LYS A 177 -5.31 -16.65 -0.07
N LEU A 178 -4.92 -15.77 0.86
CA LEU A 178 -5.87 -14.94 1.59
C LEU A 178 -6.61 -13.98 0.64
N MET A 179 -5.90 -13.34 -0.29
CA MET A 179 -6.50 -12.44 -1.28
C MET A 179 -7.61 -13.11 -2.12
N GLN A 180 -7.52 -14.41 -2.42
CA GLN A 180 -8.60 -15.12 -3.13
C GLN A 180 -9.94 -15.12 -2.38
N ALA A 181 -9.91 -15.07 -1.04
CA ALA A 181 -11.11 -14.99 -0.21
C ALA A 181 -11.88 -13.68 -0.43
N PHE A 182 -11.21 -12.62 -0.89
CA PHE A 182 -11.79 -11.30 -1.16
C PHE A 182 -12.46 -11.17 -2.54
N SER A 183 -12.57 -12.24 -3.32
CA SER A 183 -13.19 -12.19 -4.66
C SER A 183 -14.62 -11.65 -4.69
N GLN A 184 -15.34 -11.71 -3.56
CA GLN A 184 -16.70 -11.16 -3.39
C GLN A 184 -16.75 -9.83 -2.62
N GLU A 185 -15.60 -9.25 -2.27
CA GLU A 185 -15.52 -7.98 -1.53
C GLU A 185 -16.21 -6.84 -2.30
N ASP A 186 -16.84 -5.93 -1.57
CA ASP A 186 -17.57 -4.78 -2.12
C ASP A 186 -17.20 -3.45 -1.46
N ASN A 187 -16.40 -3.48 -0.40
CA ASN A 187 -15.95 -2.29 0.30
C ASN A 187 -14.74 -1.65 -0.40
N TYR A 188 -14.88 -0.39 -0.79
CA TYR A 188 -13.82 0.40 -1.42
C TYR A 188 -12.51 0.44 -0.62
N THR A 189 -12.59 0.67 0.70
CA THR A 189 -11.41 0.80 1.54
C THR A 189 -10.61 -0.51 1.61
N VAL A 190 -11.32 -1.65 1.68
CA VAL A 190 -10.69 -2.97 1.64
C VAL A 190 -10.04 -3.22 0.27
N TRP A 191 -10.74 -2.95 -0.83
CA TRP A 191 -10.18 -3.06 -2.17
C TRP A 191 -8.99 -2.12 -2.42
N SER A 192 -8.98 -0.93 -1.81
CA SER A 192 -7.83 -0.04 -1.85
C SER A 192 -6.60 -0.68 -1.19
N SER A 193 -6.77 -1.38 -0.07
CA SER A 193 -5.67 -2.14 0.56
C SER A 193 -5.21 -3.29 -0.33
N ILE A 194 -6.14 -4.09 -0.88
CA ILE A 194 -5.83 -5.16 -1.83
C ILE A 194 -5.05 -4.62 -3.04
N ALA A 195 -5.52 -3.54 -3.66
CA ALA A 195 -4.89 -2.93 -4.82
C ALA A 195 -3.48 -2.40 -4.51
N ASN A 196 -3.24 -1.89 -3.30
CA ASN A 196 -1.91 -1.46 -2.86
C ASN A 196 -0.95 -2.65 -2.75
N SER A 197 -1.37 -3.74 -2.10
CA SER A 197 -0.58 -4.97 -1.99
C SER A 197 -0.32 -5.60 -3.36
N LEU A 198 -1.33 -5.65 -4.23
CA LEU A 198 -1.19 -6.10 -5.62
C LEU A 198 -0.20 -5.23 -6.41
N SER A 199 -0.20 -3.91 -6.20
CA SER A 199 0.74 -3.00 -6.88
C SER A 199 2.18 -3.24 -6.45
N LYS A 200 2.42 -3.45 -5.15
CA LYS A 200 3.75 -3.78 -4.61
C LYS A 200 4.25 -5.13 -5.15
N LEU A 201 3.39 -6.16 -5.15
CA LEU A 201 3.71 -7.46 -5.75
C LEU A 201 3.96 -7.34 -7.25
N SER A 202 3.18 -6.53 -7.98
CA SER A 202 3.41 -6.29 -9.41
C SER A 202 4.78 -5.66 -9.68
N LEU A 203 5.21 -4.71 -8.85
CA LEU A 203 6.53 -4.08 -8.98
C LEU A 203 7.64 -5.08 -8.67
N LEU A 204 7.53 -5.84 -7.57
CA LEU A 204 8.48 -6.87 -7.19
C LEU A 204 8.61 -7.95 -8.28
N LEU A 205 7.48 -8.52 -8.70
CA LEU A 205 7.46 -9.61 -9.66
C LEU A 205 7.78 -9.15 -11.08
N SER A 206 7.75 -7.85 -11.40
CA SER A 206 8.22 -7.35 -12.71
C SER A 206 9.70 -7.67 -13.00
N HIS A 207 10.47 -7.98 -11.96
CA HIS A 207 11.86 -8.46 -12.04
C HIS A 207 11.97 -9.96 -12.36
N THR A 208 10.86 -10.69 -12.51
CA THR A 208 10.85 -12.12 -12.87
C THR A 208 10.41 -12.34 -14.32
N ASP A 209 10.48 -13.59 -14.76
CA ASP A 209 10.06 -14.12 -16.06
C ASP A 209 8.63 -14.69 -16.04
N PHE A 210 7.94 -14.63 -14.90
CA PHE A 210 6.58 -15.16 -14.71
C PHE A 210 5.58 -14.10 -14.25
N ASP A 211 5.90 -12.82 -14.41
CA ASP A 211 5.00 -11.72 -14.04
C ASP A 211 3.66 -11.77 -14.79
N ASP A 212 3.64 -12.37 -15.99
CA ASP A 212 2.41 -12.70 -16.74
C ASP A 212 1.42 -13.56 -15.93
N LEU A 213 1.91 -14.55 -15.16
CA LEU A 213 1.06 -15.38 -14.29
C LEU A 213 0.44 -14.54 -13.16
N PHE A 214 1.19 -13.57 -12.63
CA PHE A 214 0.67 -12.66 -11.63
C PHE A 214 -0.38 -11.71 -12.20
N ARG A 215 -0.19 -11.23 -13.45
CA ARG A 215 -1.21 -10.43 -14.14
C ARG A 215 -2.50 -11.24 -14.36
N LEU A 216 -2.40 -12.51 -14.73
CA LEU A 216 -3.56 -13.40 -14.84
C LEU A 216 -4.29 -13.59 -13.50
N TYR A 217 -3.53 -13.84 -12.42
CA TYR A 217 -4.08 -13.93 -11.06
C TYR A 217 -4.83 -12.65 -10.66
N GLY A 218 -4.21 -11.49 -10.82
CA GLY A 218 -4.81 -10.19 -10.50
C GLY A 218 -6.07 -9.91 -11.32
N ARG A 219 -6.06 -10.26 -12.61
CA ARG A 219 -7.23 -10.15 -13.48
C ARG A 219 -8.40 -10.97 -12.96
N ARG A 220 -8.17 -12.25 -12.62
CA ARG A 220 -9.21 -13.15 -12.09
C ARG A 220 -9.80 -12.62 -10.78
N LEU A 221 -8.94 -12.13 -9.89
CA LEU A 221 -9.35 -11.56 -8.61
C LEU A 221 -10.24 -10.30 -8.78
N MET A 222 -9.87 -9.40 -9.68
CA MET A 222 -10.57 -8.13 -9.90
C MET A 222 -11.84 -8.27 -10.77
N LYS A 223 -11.98 -9.38 -11.52
CA LYS A 223 -13.07 -9.51 -12.52
C LYS A 223 -14.46 -9.43 -11.91
N GLY A 224 -14.66 -10.07 -10.75
CA GLY A 224 -15.96 -10.08 -10.07
C GLY A 224 -16.46 -8.69 -9.70
N VAL A 225 -15.60 -7.86 -9.08
CA VAL A 225 -15.96 -6.49 -8.71
C VAL A 225 -16.11 -5.59 -9.94
N GLY A 226 -15.27 -5.75 -10.96
CA GLY A 226 -15.39 -5.02 -12.22
C GLY A 226 -16.73 -5.27 -12.90
N ASP A 227 -17.12 -6.54 -13.08
CA ASP A 227 -18.35 -6.91 -13.78
C ASP A 227 -19.60 -6.51 -13.01
N ARG A 228 -19.54 -6.58 -11.67
CA ARG A 228 -20.62 -6.11 -10.80
C ARG A 228 -20.87 -4.62 -10.96
N LEU A 229 -19.83 -3.79 -11.06
CA LEU A 229 -19.96 -2.33 -11.12
C LEU A 229 -20.16 -1.81 -12.54
N GLY A 230 -19.55 -2.44 -13.54
CA GLY A 230 -19.55 -2.00 -14.93
C GLY A 230 -18.93 -0.61 -15.12
N TRP A 231 -19.09 -0.05 -16.32
CA TRP A 231 -18.51 1.24 -16.70
C TRP A 231 -19.39 2.44 -16.37
N ASP A 232 -20.69 2.23 -16.20
CA ASP A 232 -21.67 3.30 -16.01
C ASP A 232 -22.33 3.18 -14.62
N PRO A 233 -22.65 4.31 -13.98
CA PRO A 233 -23.35 4.30 -12.69
C PRO A 233 -24.70 3.61 -12.76
N LYS A 234 -25.04 2.87 -11.70
CA LYS A 234 -26.34 2.20 -11.55
C LYS A 234 -27.20 2.91 -10.51
N PRO A 235 -28.54 2.77 -10.56
CA PRO A 235 -29.41 3.35 -9.53
C PRO A 235 -29.03 2.85 -8.12
N LYS A 236 -29.07 3.75 -7.14
CA LYS A 236 -28.75 3.50 -5.70
C LYS A 236 -27.28 3.24 -5.37
N GLU A 237 -26.36 3.48 -6.29
CA GLU A 237 -24.94 3.44 -5.97
C GLU A 237 -24.52 4.58 -5.05
N SER A 238 -23.64 4.26 -4.12
CA SER A 238 -23.00 5.22 -3.21
C SER A 238 -21.80 5.90 -3.87
N HIS A 239 -21.28 6.96 -3.26
CA HIS A 239 -20.01 7.55 -3.67
C HIS A 239 -18.85 6.53 -3.64
N LEU A 240 -18.88 5.58 -2.69
CA LEU A 240 -17.85 4.53 -2.59
C LEU A 240 -17.90 3.55 -3.76
N ASP A 241 -19.08 3.29 -4.34
CA ASP A 241 -19.20 2.48 -5.55
C ASP A 241 -18.54 3.16 -6.76
N THR A 242 -18.65 4.49 -6.86
CA THR A 242 -17.94 5.28 -7.88
C THR A 242 -16.43 5.17 -7.76
N LEU A 243 -15.89 5.30 -6.53
CA LEU A 243 -14.46 5.15 -6.28
C LEU A 243 -14.00 3.71 -6.57
N LEU A 244 -14.78 2.72 -6.15
CA LEU A 244 -14.47 1.31 -6.39
C LEU A 244 -14.51 0.95 -7.88
N ARG A 245 -15.44 1.53 -8.65
CA ARG A 245 -15.49 1.36 -10.11
C ARG A 245 -14.20 1.85 -10.77
N SER A 246 -13.78 3.07 -10.44
CA SER A 246 -12.55 3.64 -10.99
C SER A 246 -11.33 2.77 -10.66
N LEU A 247 -11.23 2.32 -9.40
CA LEU A 247 -10.17 1.41 -8.95
C LEU A 247 -10.21 0.06 -9.69
N ALA A 248 -11.38 -0.57 -9.82
CA ALA A 248 -11.53 -1.85 -10.50
C ALA A 248 -11.13 -1.77 -11.97
N ILE A 249 -11.59 -0.73 -12.68
CA ILE A 249 -11.24 -0.49 -14.09
C ILE A 249 -9.74 -0.24 -14.22
N ASP A 250 -9.14 0.61 -13.38
CA ASP A 250 -7.69 0.86 -13.41
C ASP A 250 -6.90 -0.44 -13.27
N ARG A 251 -7.26 -1.28 -12.30
CA ARG A 251 -6.58 -2.55 -12.04
C ARG A 251 -6.79 -3.56 -13.17
N LEU A 252 -8.00 -3.69 -13.70
CA LEU A 252 -8.28 -4.61 -14.82
C LEU A 252 -7.51 -4.22 -16.08
N CYS A 253 -7.37 -2.93 -16.37
CA CYS A 253 -6.51 -2.43 -17.44
C CYS A 253 -5.02 -2.72 -17.17
N VAL A 254 -4.54 -2.48 -15.94
CA VAL A 254 -3.15 -2.79 -15.54
C VAL A 254 -2.84 -4.30 -15.65
N PHE A 255 -3.81 -5.15 -15.32
CA PHE A 255 -3.72 -6.60 -15.47
C PHE A 255 -4.07 -7.11 -16.89
N GLU A 256 -4.09 -6.21 -17.86
CA GLU A 256 -4.22 -6.50 -19.28
C GLU A 256 -5.51 -7.28 -19.64
N ASP A 257 -6.64 -6.95 -18.99
CA ASP A 257 -7.94 -7.45 -19.42
C ASP A 257 -8.36 -6.81 -20.75
N GLU A 258 -8.40 -7.62 -21.81
CA GLU A 258 -8.65 -7.14 -23.18
C GLU A 258 -10.03 -6.49 -23.36
N ALA A 259 -11.06 -6.94 -22.62
CA ALA A 259 -12.38 -6.35 -22.73
C ALA A 259 -12.41 -4.93 -22.13
N TYR A 260 -11.76 -4.75 -20.98
CA TYR A 260 -11.67 -3.44 -20.32
C TYR A 260 -10.76 -2.48 -21.11
N ILE A 261 -9.66 -2.98 -21.67
CA ILE A 261 -8.80 -2.17 -22.55
C ILE A 261 -9.57 -1.71 -23.78
N LYS A 262 -10.29 -2.61 -24.45
CA LYS A 262 -11.08 -2.27 -25.64
C LYS A 262 -12.13 -1.20 -25.35
N GLU A 263 -12.86 -1.31 -24.24
CA GLU A 263 -13.85 -0.30 -23.85
C GLU A 263 -13.19 1.01 -23.44
N ALA A 264 -12.02 0.99 -22.77
CA ALA A 264 -11.25 2.20 -22.48
C ALA A 264 -10.87 2.96 -23.75
N HIS A 265 -10.35 2.25 -24.78
CA HIS A 265 -10.01 2.85 -26.06
C HIS A 265 -11.23 3.49 -26.74
N LYS A 266 -12.35 2.77 -26.81
CA LYS A 266 -13.60 3.31 -27.37
C LYS A 266 -14.05 4.58 -26.65
N ARG A 267 -14.07 4.58 -25.31
CA ARG A 267 -14.48 5.76 -24.53
C ARG A 267 -13.51 6.92 -24.67
N PHE A 268 -12.22 6.65 -24.82
CA PHE A 268 -11.23 7.68 -25.11
C PHE A 268 -11.46 8.31 -26.49
N GLU A 269 -11.70 7.50 -27.53
CA GLU A 269 -12.00 7.99 -28.87
C GLU A 269 -13.28 8.84 -28.91
N ASP A 270 -14.34 8.39 -28.24
CA ASP A 270 -15.59 9.13 -28.11
C ASP A 270 -15.37 10.48 -27.37
N HIS A 271 -14.49 10.51 -26.38
CA HIS A 271 -14.12 11.73 -25.65
C HIS A 271 -13.32 12.71 -26.52
N VAL A 272 -12.30 12.21 -27.20
CA VAL A 272 -11.40 13.03 -28.04
C VAL A 272 -12.11 13.58 -29.28
N SER A 273 -13.09 12.84 -29.83
CA SER A 273 -13.89 13.28 -30.97
C SER A 273 -15.04 14.23 -30.58
N GLY A 274 -15.31 14.42 -29.28
CA GLY A 274 -16.43 15.21 -28.79
C GLY A 274 -17.79 14.50 -28.88
N LYS A 275 -17.82 13.22 -29.26
CA LYS A 275 -19.06 12.42 -29.36
C LYS A 275 -19.70 12.17 -28.01
N ALA A 276 -18.90 11.90 -26.97
CA ALA A 276 -19.39 11.73 -25.60
C ALA A 276 -18.30 12.10 -24.58
N PRO A 277 -18.60 12.88 -23.52
CA PRO A 277 -17.60 13.24 -22.53
C PRO A 277 -17.23 12.04 -21.65
N LEU A 278 -15.94 11.89 -21.34
CA LEU A 278 -15.46 10.90 -20.37
C LEU A 278 -15.65 11.43 -18.93
N PRO A 279 -16.36 10.69 -18.05
CA PRO A 279 -16.54 11.07 -16.65
C PRO A 279 -15.20 11.25 -15.95
N ALA A 280 -15.08 12.29 -15.11
CA ALA A 280 -13.82 12.67 -14.46
C ALA A 280 -13.17 11.51 -13.70
N ASP A 281 -13.97 10.70 -13.00
CA ASP A 281 -13.49 9.56 -12.19
C ASP A 281 -12.90 8.44 -13.05
N LEU A 282 -13.24 8.36 -14.34
CA LEU A 282 -12.74 7.36 -15.28
C LEU A 282 -11.60 7.86 -16.16
N ARG A 283 -11.29 9.17 -16.16
CA ARG A 283 -10.26 9.73 -17.04
C ARG A 283 -8.89 9.12 -16.80
N PHE A 284 -8.45 9.05 -15.55
CA PHE A 284 -7.13 8.49 -15.24
C PHE A 284 -6.97 7.02 -15.66
N PRO A 285 -7.88 6.08 -15.28
CA PRO A 285 -7.75 4.69 -15.73
C PRO A 285 -7.83 4.53 -17.25
N VAL A 286 -8.72 5.27 -17.92
CA VAL A 286 -8.86 5.20 -19.38
C VAL A 286 -7.61 5.75 -20.08
N PHE A 287 -7.10 6.91 -19.65
CA PHE A 287 -5.88 7.50 -20.22
C PHE A 287 -4.70 6.55 -20.07
N LYS A 288 -4.51 5.97 -18.87
CA LYS A 288 -3.47 4.96 -18.63
C LYS A 288 -3.63 3.73 -19.53
N ALA A 289 -4.83 3.21 -19.68
CA ALA A 289 -5.08 2.04 -20.52
C ALA A 289 -4.71 2.30 -21.99
N VAL A 290 -5.12 3.45 -22.51
CA VAL A 290 -4.81 3.86 -23.89
C VAL A 290 -3.31 4.10 -24.09
N LEU A 291 -2.66 4.73 -23.11
CA LEU A 291 -1.22 4.99 -23.15
C LEU A 291 -0.40 3.71 -23.02
N ALA A 292 -0.85 2.71 -22.26
CA ALA A 292 -0.15 1.43 -22.10
C ALA A 292 0.02 0.64 -23.41
N LYS A 293 -0.87 0.85 -24.39
CA LYS A 293 -0.75 0.33 -25.78
C LYS A 293 -0.52 1.46 -26.80
N GLY A 294 -0.22 2.66 -26.34
CA GLY A 294 -0.12 3.87 -27.15
C GLY A 294 1.26 4.06 -27.78
N ASP A 295 1.27 4.76 -28.90
CA ASP A 295 2.46 5.16 -29.65
C ASP A 295 2.67 6.69 -29.55
N GLU A 296 3.55 7.22 -30.40
CA GLU A 296 3.78 8.66 -30.50
C GLU A 296 2.53 9.47 -30.88
N LYS A 297 1.60 8.91 -31.67
CA LYS A 297 0.35 9.58 -32.01
C LYS A 297 -0.55 9.72 -30.78
N THR A 298 -0.65 8.66 -29.97
CA THR A 298 -1.37 8.71 -28.70
C THR A 298 -0.74 9.73 -27.74
N TYR A 299 0.58 9.75 -27.62
CA TYR A 299 1.31 10.75 -26.82
C TYR A 299 0.98 12.19 -27.25
N ASN A 300 1.06 12.48 -28.55
CA ASN A 300 0.75 13.80 -29.09
C ASN A 300 -0.72 14.19 -28.86
N THR A 301 -1.63 13.23 -28.93
CA THR A 301 -3.05 13.45 -28.60
C THR A 301 -3.23 13.85 -27.14
N MET A 302 -2.53 13.17 -26.22
CA MET A 302 -2.57 13.50 -24.79
C MET A 302 -1.94 14.86 -24.49
N LEU A 303 -0.83 15.22 -25.15
CA LEU A 303 -0.24 16.55 -25.01
C LEU A 303 -1.16 17.66 -25.52
N ARG A 304 -1.91 17.41 -26.59
CA ARG A 304 -2.95 18.35 -27.03
C ARG A 304 -4.00 18.54 -25.95
N LEU A 305 -4.55 17.46 -25.39
CA LEU A 305 -5.51 17.53 -24.28
C LEU A 305 -4.93 18.26 -23.05
N TYR A 306 -3.65 18.03 -22.73
CA TYR A 306 -2.95 18.72 -21.64
C TYR A 306 -2.91 20.24 -21.86
N ARG A 307 -2.62 20.68 -23.10
CA ARG A 307 -2.49 22.09 -23.46
C ARG A 307 -3.85 22.79 -23.53
N GLU A 308 -4.88 22.07 -23.99
CA GLU A 308 -6.27 22.54 -24.07
C GLU A 308 -6.98 22.55 -22.72
N ALA A 309 -6.50 21.79 -21.73
CA ALA A 309 -7.13 21.75 -20.41
C ALA A 309 -7.02 23.09 -19.66
N ASP A 310 -8.16 23.58 -19.17
CA ASP A 310 -8.21 24.77 -18.31
C ASP A 310 -7.85 24.44 -16.86
N LEU A 311 -8.35 23.31 -16.35
CA LEU A 311 -8.17 22.88 -14.96
C LEU A 311 -6.79 22.25 -14.75
N HIS A 312 -6.13 22.66 -13.67
CA HIS A 312 -4.81 22.16 -13.35
C HIS A 312 -4.84 20.68 -12.94
N GLU A 313 -5.91 20.24 -12.29
CA GLU A 313 -6.14 18.86 -11.89
C GLU A 313 -6.21 17.93 -13.12
N GLU A 314 -6.74 18.41 -14.24
CA GLU A 314 -6.74 17.65 -15.50
C GLU A 314 -5.35 17.57 -16.12
N LYS A 315 -4.58 18.66 -16.04
CA LYS A 315 -3.16 18.68 -16.48
C LYS A 315 -2.32 17.69 -15.69
N ASP A 316 -2.44 17.69 -14.37
CA ASP A 316 -1.74 16.75 -13.47
C ASP A 316 -2.16 15.29 -13.75
N ARG A 317 -3.46 15.05 -13.96
CA ARG A 317 -3.97 13.73 -14.34
C ARG A 317 -3.35 13.23 -15.64
N ILE A 318 -3.35 14.06 -16.69
CA ILE A 318 -2.79 13.72 -18.00
C ILE A 318 -1.30 13.48 -17.89
N SER A 319 -0.55 14.40 -17.28
CA SER A 319 0.91 14.32 -17.20
C SER A 319 1.40 13.07 -16.46
N ARG A 320 0.70 12.66 -15.39
CA ARG A 320 0.98 11.39 -14.70
C ARG A 320 0.60 10.16 -15.50
N ALA A 321 -0.42 10.24 -16.34
CA ALA A 321 -0.82 9.11 -17.17
C ALA A 321 0.23 8.81 -18.27
N LEU A 322 0.97 9.83 -18.74
CA LEU A 322 1.99 9.71 -19.79
C LEU A 322 3.06 8.64 -19.49
N GLY A 323 3.42 8.45 -18.21
CA GLY A 323 4.37 7.40 -17.81
C GLY A 323 3.90 5.96 -18.03
N ALA A 324 2.62 5.73 -18.36
CA ALA A 324 2.10 4.41 -18.69
C ALA A 324 2.55 3.89 -20.06
N ILE A 325 3.11 4.74 -20.93
CA ILE A 325 3.59 4.34 -22.26
C ILE A 325 4.74 3.32 -22.12
N LYS A 326 4.72 2.27 -22.95
CA LYS A 326 5.76 1.21 -22.94
C LYS A 326 6.91 1.47 -23.92
N ASP A 327 6.72 2.36 -24.90
CA ASP A 327 7.74 2.73 -25.89
C ASP A 327 8.84 3.60 -25.24
N VAL A 328 10.08 3.14 -25.29
CA VAL A 328 11.23 3.79 -24.65
C VAL A 328 11.57 5.14 -25.28
N ALA A 329 11.41 5.29 -26.59
CA ALA A 329 11.69 6.55 -27.27
C ALA A 329 10.64 7.61 -26.88
N VAL A 330 9.38 7.21 -26.71
CA VAL A 330 8.33 8.10 -26.22
C VAL A 330 8.49 8.42 -24.74
N LEU A 331 8.88 7.45 -23.90
CA LEU A 331 9.17 7.73 -22.47
C LEU A 331 10.28 8.77 -22.28
N LYS A 332 11.29 8.81 -23.16
CA LYS A 332 12.29 9.89 -23.16
C LYS A 332 11.64 11.26 -23.41
N LYS A 333 10.72 11.36 -24.38
CA LYS A 333 9.95 12.58 -24.63
C LYS A 333 9.10 12.99 -23.42
N VAL A 334 8.55 12.02 -22.68
CA VAL A 334 7.81 12.29 -21.43
C VAL A 334 8.72 12.92 -20.35
N LEU A 335 9.95 12.43 -20.21
CA LEU A 335 10.93 12.98 -19.28
C LEU A 335 11.40 14.39 -19.69
N ASP A 336 11.63 14.61 -21.00
CA ASP A 336 11.94 15.94 -21.53
C ASP A 336 10.78 16.92 -21.29
N PHE A 337 9.54 16.47 -21.52
CA PHE A 337 8.33 17.24 -21.22
C PHE A 337 8.24 17.60 -19.73
N ALA A 338 8.57 16.68 -18.83
CA ALA A 338 8.56 16.91 -17.38
C ALA A 338 9.47 18.07 -16.95
N MET A 339 10.58 18.29 -17.65
CA MET A 339 11.55 19.36 -17.38
C MET A 339 11.29 20.64 -18.19
N SER A 340 10.35 20.61 -19.12
CA SER A 340 10.00 21.77 -19.96
C SER A 340 9.33 22.89 -19.16
N LYS A 341 9.23 24.07 -19.78
CA LYS A 341 8.50 25.22 -19.20
C LYS A 341 6.99 25.02 -19.16
N GLU A 342 6.46 24.00 -19.84
CA GLU A 342 5.02 23.69 -19.83
C GLU A 342 4.58 23.08 -18.49
N VAL A 343 5.49 22.35 -17.81
CA VAL A 343 5.21 21.67 -16.55
C VAL A 343 5.69 22.53 -15.39
N ARG A 344 4.82 22.75 -14.39
CA ARG A 344 5.20 23.52 -13.19
C ARG A 344 6.24 22.74 -12.40
N SER A 345 7.15 23.46 -11.76
CA SER A 345 8.21 22.87 -10.96
C SER A 345 7.72 21.87 -9.91
N GLN A 346 6.55 22.08 -9.31
CA GLN A 346 5.99 21.17 -8.30
C GLN A 346 5.44 19.85 -8.89
N ASP A 347 5.15 19.82 -10.20
CA ASP A 347 4.53 18.69 -10.89
C ASP A 347 5.53 17.81 -11.63
N THR A 348 6.70 18.38 -12.02
CA THR A 348 7.80 17.66 -12.67
C THR A 348 8.12 16.33 -11.98
N VAL A 349 8.17 16.32 -10.63
CA VAL A 349 8.46 15.13 -9.84
C VAL A 349 7.47 14.00 -10.13
N PHE A 350 6.17 14.30 -10.26
CA PHE A 350 5.16 13.27 -10.47
C PHE A 350 5.18 12.69 -11.88
N VAL A 351 5.57 13.48 -12.87
CA VAL A 351 5.75 12.99 -14.25
C VAL A 351 6.95 12.04 -14.32
N ILE A 352 8.09 12.41 -13.72
CA ILE A 352 9.28 11.53 -13.68
C ILE A 352 8.95 10.23 -12.92
N ILE A 353 8.29 10.34 -11.76
CA ILE A 353 7.86 9.17 -10.98
C ILE A 353 6.95 8.25 -11.79
N SER A 354 6.04 8.81 -12.60
CA SER A 354 5.14 7.97 -13.41
C SER A 354 5.89 7.06 -14.39
N VAL A 355 7.03 7.52 -14.94
CA VAL A 355 7.90 6.73 -15.82
C VAL A 355 8.60 5.62 -15.03
N ALA A 356 9.03 5.90 -13.80
CA ALA A 356 9.75 4.95 -12.94
C ALA A 356 8.93 3.72 -12.51
N MET A 357 7.61 3.72 -12.71
CA MET A 357 6.69 2.67 -12.25
C MET A 357 6.62 1.44 -13.19
N SER A 358 7.31 1.44 -14.32
CA SER A 358 7.36 0.32 -15.27
C SER A 358 8.75 -0.33 -15.31
N LYS A 359 8.82 -1.61 -15.72
CA LYS A 359 10.09 -2.35 -15.83
C LYS A 359 11.14 -1.60 -16.66
N LYS A 360 10.77 -1.11 -17.86
CA LYS A 360 11.68 -0.36 -18.75
C LYS A 360 11.88 1.08 -18.31
N GLY A 361 10.85 1.72 -17.77
CA GLY A 361 10.89 3.12 -17.37
C GLY A 361 11.67 3.37 -16.07
N ARG A 362 11.82 2.36 -15.20
CA ARG A 362 12.62 2.44 -13.97
C ARG A 362 14.07 2.83 -14.25
N GLU A 363 14.74 2.06 -15.10
CA GLU A 363 16.12 2.33 -15.55
C GLU A 363 16.26 3.71 -16.20
N LEU A 364 15.29 4.04 -17.06
CA LEU A 364 15.29 5.28 -17.80
C LEU A 364 15.14 6.50 -16.87
N ALA A 365 14.22 6.41 -15.90
CA ALA A 365 14.00 7.45 -14.92
C ALA A 365 15.20 7.61 -13.97
N TRP A 366 15.84 6.51 -13.58
CA TRP A 366 17.06 6.57 -12.77
C TRP A 366 18.22 7.22 -13.53
N THR A 367 18.46 6.82 -14.78
CA THR A 367 19.47 7.45 -15.65
C THR A 367 19.19 8.93 -15.82
N PHE A 368 17.95 9.30 -16.16
CA PHE A 368 17.54 10.69 -16.31
C PHE A 368 17.72 11.50 -15.01
N PHE A 369 17.41 10.90 -13.87
CA PHE A 369 17.60 11.52 -12.56
C PHE A 369 19.08 11.85 -12.30
N LYS A 370 19.99 10.91 -12.59
CA LYS A 370 21.45 11.14 -12.46
C LYS A 370 21.91 12.24 -13.41
N ASP A 371 21.52 12.17 -14.68
CA ASP A 371 21.93 13.15 -15.71
C ASP A 371 21.45 14.57 -15.40
N ASN A 372 20.31 14.71 -14.73
CA ASN A 372 19.70 16.01 -14.39
C ASN A 372 19.85 16.38 -12.92
N TRP A 373 20.70 15.67 -12.17
CA TRP A 373 20.80 15.78 -10.72
C TRP A 373 20.98 17.22 -10.23
N GLN A 374 21.93 17.95 -10.84
CA GLN A 374 22.24 19.31 -10.41
C GLN A 374 21.04 20.26 -10.56
N GLU A 375 20.28 20.13 -11.65
CA GLU A 375 19.08 20.93 -11.88
C GLU A 375 17.97 20.57 -10.87
N LEU A 376 17.74 19.28 -10.64
CA LEU A 376 16.76 18.81 -9.67
C LEU A 376 17.11 19.26 -8.24
N MET A 377 18.39 19.20 -7.87
CA MET A 377 18.89 19.70 -6.59
C MET A 377 18.70 21.21 -6.44
N ASN A 378 19.08 21.99 -7.45
CA ASN A 378 18.93 23.44 -7.41
C ASN A 378 17.47 23.87 -7.28
N ARG A 379 16.57 23.12 -7.94
CA ARG A 379 15.13 23.36 -7.98
C ARG A 379 14.45 23.08 -6.64
N TYR A 380 14.80 21.98 -5.97
CA TYR A 380 14.07 21.52 -4.77
C TYR A 380 14.83 21.68 -3.44
N ARG A 381 16.16 21.85 -3.48
CA ARG A 381 17.03 22.18 -2.33
C ARG A 381 16.79 21.35 -1.07
N GLY A 382 16.69 20.03 -1.19
CA GLY A 382 16.47 19.15 -0.04
C GLY A 382 15.03 19.08 0.48
N GLY A 383 14.09 19.76 -0.18
CA GLY A 383 12.68 19.77 0.21
C GLY A 383 11.97 18.43 -0.01
N PHE A 384 10.75 18.33 0.51
CA PHE A 384 9.90 17.12 0.45
C PHE A 384 9.77 16.51 -0.96
N LEU A 385 9.71 17.34 -2.01
CA LEU A 385 9.62 16.89 -3.40
C LEU A 385 10.88 16.18 -3.88
N LEU A 386 12.07 16.61 -3.45
CA LEU A 386 13.31 15.92 -3.78
C LEU A 386 13.39 14.58 -3.09
N ALA A 387 13.08 14.52 -1.79
CA ALA A 387 13.02 13.26 -1.05
C ALA A 387 12.06 12.28 -1.74
N ARG A 388 10.89 12.75 -2.19
CA ARG A 388 9.95 11.92 -2.95
C ARG A 388 10.54 11.44 -4.27
N LEU A 389 11.23 12.30 -5.01
CA LEU A 389 11.86 11.93 -6.28
C LEU A 389 12.98 10.89 -6.07
N VAL A 390 13.87 11.11 -5.10
CA VAL A 390 14.91 10.15 -4.68
C VAL A 390 14.28 8.80 -4.39
N LYS A 391 13.24 8.77 -3.54
CA LYS A 391 12.54 7.55 -3.15
C LYS A 391 12.07 6.75 -4.37
N TYR A 392 11.22 7.33 -5.19
CA TYR A 392 10.54 6.59 -6.26
C TYR A 392 11.42 6.29 -7.48
N SER A 393 12.51 7.05 -7.69
CA SER A 393 13.51 6.75 -8.72
C SER A 393 14.48 5.62 -8.33
N THR A 394 14.51 5.20 -7.05
CA THR A 394 15.52 4.23 -6.55
C THR A 394 14.90 3.02 -5.86
N GLU A 395 13.86 3.17 -5.05
CA GLU A 395 13.43 2.11 -4.12
C GLU A 395 12.87 0.84 -4.76
N ASN A 396 12.53 0.89 -6.05
CA ASN A 396 11.85 -0.21 -6.74
C ASN A 396 12.80 -1.15 -7.51
N PHE A 397 14.11 -0.96 -7.39
CA PHE A 397 15.09 -1.98 -7.79
C PHE A 397 15.07 -3.16 -6.80
N ALA A 398 15.59 -4.32 -7.19
CA ALA A 398 15.51 -5.54 -6.40
C ALA A 398 16.75 -6.43 -6.53
N ASP A 399 17.93 -5.80 -6.59
CA ASP A 399 19.22 -6.46 -6.68
C ASP A 399 20.33 -5.61 -6.04
N GLU A 400 21.44 -6.25 -5.66
CA GLU A 400 22.55 -5.58 -4.96
C GLU A 400 23.35 -4.64 -5.87
N GLU A 401 23.38 -4.88 -7.19
CA GLU A 401 24.10 -4.04 -8.14
C GLU A 401 23.54 -2.61 -8.14
N HIS A 402 22.21 -2.48 -8.27
CA HIS A 402 21.54 -1.18 -8.16
C HIS A 402 21.64 -0.57 -6.76
N ALA A 403 21.67 -1.39 -5.70
CA ALA A 403 21.87 -0.87 -4.35
C ALA A 403 23.25 -0.20 -4.21
N ILE A 404 24.31 -0.85 -4.71
CA ILE A 404 25.67 -0.29 -4.73
C ILE A 404 25.72 0.96 -5.59
N GLU A 405 25.12 0.93 -6.78
CA GLU A 405 25.11 2.08 -7.69
C GLU A 405 24.44 3.32 -7.07
N VAL A 406 23.27 3.14 -6.44
CA VAL A 406 22.56 4.21 -5.72
C VAL A 406 23.41 4.73 -4.56
N GLU A 407 24.05 3.83 -3.82
CA GLU A 407 24.91 4.19 -2.69
C GLU A 407 26.12 5.03 -3.14
N GLU A 408 26.81 4.62 -4.21
CA GLU A 408 27.95 5.32 -4.79
C GLU A 408 27.56 6.68 -5.39
N PHE A 409 26.39 6.75 -6.04
CA PHE A 409 25.86 7.99 -6.56
C PHE A 409 25.67 9.03 -5.45
N PHE A 410 24.99 8.68 -4.34
CA PHE A 410 24.75 9.62 -3.25
C PHE A 410 25.97 9.88 -2.35
N LYS A 411 26.98 8.99 -2.36
CA LYS A 411 28.31 9.28 -1.76
C LYS A 411 29.05 10.38 -2.53
N SER A 412 29.02 10.32 -3.86
CA SER A 412 29.68 11.29 -4.74
C SER A 412 28.86 12.58 -4.94
N HIS A 413 27.54 12.51 -4.73
CA HIS A 413 26.61 13.61 -4.90
C HIS A 413 25.78 13.84 -3.63
N PRO A 414 26.32 14.58 -2.64
CA PRO A 414 25.61 14.85 -1.40
C PRO A 414 24.24 15.46 -1.64
N SER A 415 23.23 14.94 -0.94
CA SER A 415 21.84 15.40 -1.02
C SER A 415 21.33 15.83 0.36
N PRO A 416 21.66 17.06 0.79
CA PRO A 416 21.22 17.58 2.08
C PRO A 416 19.70 17.51 2.23
N GLY A 417 19.23 16.93 3.34
CA GLY A 417 17.80 16.81 3.65
C GLY A 417 17.11 15.56 3.10
N THR A 418 17.79 14.72 2.32
CA THR A 418 17.26 13.43 1.83
C THR A 418 18.03 12.21 2.31
N GLU A 419 18.99 12.36 3.22
CA GLU A 419 19.89 11.30 3.67
C GLU A 419 19.11 10.10 4.21
N ARG A 420 18.09 10.36 5.04
CA ARG A 420 17.18 9.33 5.54
C ARG A 420 16.46 8.60 4.41
N THR A 421 16.02 9.32 3.39
CA THR A 421 15.32 8.71 2.25
C THR A 421 16.25 7.85 1.41
N VAL A 422 17.49 8.29 1.19
CA VAL A 422 18.52 7.48 0.53
C VAL A 422 18.76 6.18 1.30
N GLN A 423 18.96 6.26 2.63
CA GLN A 423 19.13 5.08 3.47
C GLN A 423 17.94 4.12 3.39
N GLN A 424 16.72 4.65 3.45
CA GLN A 424 15.49 3.86 3.32
C GLN A 424 15.33 3.23 1.92
N SER A 425 15.71 3.93 0.86
CA SER A 425 15.71 3.38 -0.50
C SER A 425 16.69 2.22 -0.61
N LEU A 426 17.93 2.38 -0.14
CA LEU A 426 18.94 1.32 -0.15
C LEU A 426 18.49 0.09 0.63
N GLU A 427 17.92 0.29 1.82
CA GLU A 427 17.31 -0.78 2.59
C GLU A 427 16.19 -1.47 1.79
N THR A 428 15.30 -0.70 1.16
CA THR A 428 14.17 -1.24 0.38
C THR A 428 14.61 -2.06 -0.83
N ILE A 429 15.66 -1.63 -1.55
CA ILE A 429 16.22 -2.38 -2.69
C ILE A 429 16.72 -3.75 -2.22
N ARG A 430 17.52 -3.77 -1.14
CA ARG A 430 18.08 -5.00 -0.57
C ARG A 430 17.00 -5.92 -0.01
N LEU A 431 15.97 -5.36 0.63
CA LEU A 431 14.82 -6.12 1.11
C LEU A 431 14.01 -6.74 -0.05
N SER A 432 13.86 -6.00 -1.15
CA SER A 432 13.18 -6.52 -2.35
C SER A 432 13.98 -7.65 -3.00
N ALA A 433 15.31 -7.53 -3.05
CA ALA A 433 16.21 -8.59 -3.53
C ALA A 433 16.08 -9.86 -2.67
N ALA A 434 16.18 -9.72 -1.34
CA ALA A 434 16.04 -10.83 -0.41
C ALA A 434 14.64 -11.47 -0.46
N TRP A 435 13.60 -10.66 -0.66
CA TRP A 435 12.23 -11.16 -0.81
C TRP A 435 12.10 -12.02 -2.09
N LEU A 436 12.61 -11.55 -3.22
CA LEU A 436 12.62 -12.35 -4.46
C LEU A 436 13.39 -13.66 -4.26
N GLU A 437 14.60 -13.60 -3.74
CA GLU A 437 15.43 -14.80 -3.52
C GLU A 437 14.69 -15.85 -2.66
N ARG A 438 14.01 -15.40 -1.61
CA ARG A 438 13.27 -16.27 -0.68
C ARG A 438 12.02 -16.90 -1.30
N ASP A 439 11.20 -16.12 -1.98
CA ASP A 439 9.81 -16.52 -2.29
C ASP A 439 9.55 -16.81 -3.78
N LYS A 440 10.51 -16.55 -4.68
CA LYS A 440 10.30 -16.62 -6.14
C LYS A 440 9.73 -17.96 -6.61
N GLU A 441 10.38 -19.08 -6.26
CA GLU A 441 9.97 -20.39 -6.80
C GLU A 441 8.64 -20.89 -6.23
N ALA A 442 8.41 -20.69 -4.93
CA ALA A 442 7.13 -21.03 -4.30
C ALA A 442 5.97 -20.18 -4.87
N THR A 443 6.24 -18.90 -5.11
CA THR A 443 5.26 -17.98 -5.73
C THR A 443 4.96 -18.40 -7.17
N ARG A 444 5.98 -18.72 -7.97
CA ARG A 444 5.80 -19.25 -9.33
C ARG A 444 4.95 -20.52 -9.32
N ALA A 445 5.28 -21.50 -8.48
CA ALA A 445 4.57 -22.77 -8.40
C ALA A 445 3.09 -22.57 -8.03
N TYR A 446 2.80 -21.70 -7.06
CA TYR A 446 1.42 -21.38 -6.68
C TYR A 446 0.66 -20.64 -7.78
N LEU A 447 1.26 -19.62 -8.40
CA LEU A 447 0.61 -18.89 -9.49
C LEU A 447 0.32 -19.80 -10.69
N THR A 448 1.22 -20.72 -11.03
CA THR A 448 0.97 -21.74 -12.06
C THR A 448 -0.21 -22.64 -11.70
N SER A 449 -0.28 -23.12 -10.45
CA SER A 449 -1.33 -24.06 -10.03
C SER A 449 -2.73 -23.45 -10.03
N VAL A 450 -2.84 -22.14 -9.80
CA VAL A 450 -4.13 -21.40 -9.86
C VAL A 450 -4.39 -20.74 -11.21
N SER A 451 -3.47 -20.88 -12.17
CA SER A 451 -3.62 -20.38 -13.54
C SER A 451 -4.20 -21.42 -14.50
N ASN A 452 -3.85 -22.70 -14.28
CA ASN A 452 -4.55 -23.84 -14.87
C ASN A 452 -5.99 -23.92 -14.34
#